data_AF-A0A3Q0IN32-F1
#
_entry.id   AF-A0A3Q0IN32-F1
#
_cell.length_a   1.000
_cell.length_b   1.000
_cell.length_c   1.000
_cell.angle_alpha   90.00
_cell.angle_beta   90.00
_cell.angle_gamma   90.00
#
_symmetry.space_group_name_H-M   'P 1'
#
loop_
_entity.id
_entity.type
_entity.pdbx_description
1 polymer ?
#
loop_
_entity_poly.entity_id
_entity_poly.type
_entity_poly.pdbx_seq_one_letter_code
_entity_poly.pdbx_strand_id
1 'polypeptide(L)'
;MVEIVPEILENLTDEELKKEAKNESKNDAISVIIKSCKLLAARVPHQEDTVKQLEIFRLKIILRLLQISSFNGKMNALNEVNKVIAGVAYYPHRHPEEEWLTPDRMAKWIKDNNVLEIVLRDSLHQPQYVEKLEKILRFLIKEKALSLGDLDAVWAAQAGKHDAIVKNVHELLAKLAWDFSPVQLDHLFVCFQASWTSANRKQTEKLLELIRRLAEDDKDGVMADKVLNLFWSLAHSDDVMTDIMEQALASHLKILDYSCSQERDKQKTIWLQTCIEEFKSNPKWVVPALRQIKDICCLYEPGQNLNSHAPLSSRSHSSNNRQSIIDILIKNHSLIMLITNNLCSYMNQVRADKI
;
A
#
# COMPACT_ATOMS: atom_id res chain seq x y z
N MET A 1 11.66 43.43 17.50
CA MET A 1 11.62 43.08 16.06
C MET A 1 11.08 41.66 15.87
N VAL A 2 11.65 40.66 16.56
CA VAL A 2 11.20 39.25 16.50
C VAL A 2 9.74 39.06 16.94
N GLU A 3 9.25 39.84 17.91
CA GLU A 3 7.85 39.80 18.38
C GLU A 3 6.85 40.49 17.43
N ILE A 4 7.31 41.51 16.70
CA ILE A 4 6.44 42.34 15.83
C ILE A 4 6.15 41.61 14.51
N VAL A 5 7.09 40.80 14.03
CA VAL A 5 6.96 40.11 12.73
C VAL A 5 5.78 39.11 12.71
N PRO A 6 5.57 38.26 13.73
CA PRO A 6 4.37 37.43 13.84
C PRO A 6 3.07 38.24 13.81
N GLU A 7 2.99 39.35 14.55
CA GLU A 7 1.78 40.21 14.57
C GLU A 7 1.47 40.80 13.19
N ILE A 8 2.49 41.24 12.45
CA ILE A 8 2.31 41.76 11.09
C ILE A 8 1.86 40.64 10.14
N LEU A 9 2.52 39.47 10.20
CA LEU A 9 2.20 38.35 9.32
C LEU A 9 0.84 37.72 9.65
N GLU A 10 0.39 37.79 10.90
CA GLU A 10 -0.93 37.31 11.32
C GLU A 10 -2.06 38.13 10.71
N ASN A 11 -1.84 39.44 10.56
CA ASN A 11 -2.79 40.37 9.95
C ASN A 11 -2.89 40.24 8.42
N LEU A 12 -2.06 39.42 7.77
CA LEU A 12 -2.19 39.14 6.34
C LEU A 12 -3.52 38.46 6.06
N THR A 13 -4.28 39.02 5.12
CA THR A 13 -5.53 38.46 4.63
C THR A 13 -5.27 37.23 3.77
N ASP A 14 -6.28 36.38 3.61
CA ASP A 14 -6.17 35.18 2.79
C ASP A 14 -5.88 35.49 1.32
N GLU A 15 -6.36 36.64 0.82
CA GLU A 15 -6.07 37.12 -0.53
C GLU A 15 -4.62 37.60 -0.70
N GLU A 16 -4.04 38.23 0.32
CA GLU A 16 -2.62 38.60 0.32
C GLU A 16 -1.72 37.37 0.38
N LEU A 17 -2.05 36.39 1.23
CA LEU A 17 -1.35 35.10 1.27
C LEU A 17 -1.43 34.37 -0.08
N LYS A 18 -2.60 34.40 -0.73
CA LYS A 18 -2.79 33.85 -2.08
C LYS A 18 -1.94 34.55 -3.13
N LYS A 19 -1.83 35.88 -3.07
CA LYS A 19 -1.00 36.66 -4.01
C LYS A 19 0.47 36.34 -3.84
N GLU A 20 0.95 36.24 -2.60
CA GLU A 20 2.34 35.90 -2.33
C GLU A 20 2.68 34.48 -2.81
N ALA A 21 1.79 33.50 -2.59
CA ALA A 21 1.97 32.11 -3.00
C ALA A 21 1.89 31.86 -4.52
N LYS A 22 1.47 32.85 -5.32
CA LYS A 22 1.46 32.77 -6.80
C LYS A 22 2.79 33.18 -7.42
N ASN A 23 3.67 33.85 -6.68
CA ASN A 23 4.86 34.48 -7.22
C ASN A 23 6.05 33.52 -7.17
N GLU A 24 6.32 32.81 -8.28
CA GLU A 24 7.34 31.74 -8.34
C GLU A 24 8.75 32.19 -7.94
N SER A 25 9.10 33.46 -8.16
CA SER A 25 10.41 34.03 -7.81
C SER A 25 10.57 34.37 -6.32
N LYS A 26 9.47 34.45 -5.55
CA LYS A 26 9.44 34.83 -4.12
C LYS A 26 8.76 33.81 -3.21
N ASN A 27 8.47 32.62 -3.74
CA ASN A 27 7.56 31.61 -3.18
C ASN A 27 7.89 31.05 -1.77
N ASP A 28 8.93 31.56 -1.11
CA ASP A 28 9.37 31.13 0.22
C ASP A 28 9.64 32.32 1.18
N ALA A 29 9.28 33.55 0.80
CA ALA A 29 9.62 34.75 1.57
C ALA A 29 9.08 34.69 3.02
N ILE A 30 7.83 34.26 3.20
CA ILE A 30 7.22 34.13 4.52
C ILE A 30 7.94 33.07 5.37
N SER A 31 8.28 31.90 4.80
CA SER A 31 9.01 30.87 5.56
C SER A 31 10.43 31.32 5.91
N VAL A 32 11.12 31.99 4.98
CA VAL A 32 12.47 32.54 5.20
C VAL A 32 12.45 33.60 6.30
N ILE A 33 11.45 34.48 6.33
CA ILE A 33 11.28 35.47 7.40
C ILE A 33 11.08 34.78 8.75
N ILE A 34 10.16 33.81 8.85
CA ILE A 34 9.89 33.11 10.11
C ILE A 34 11.12 32.34 10.59
N LYS A 35 11.81 31.63 9.68
CA LYS A 35 13.06 30.92 9.97
C LYS A 35 14.15 31.86 10.46
N SER A 36 14.30 33.03 9.83
CA SER A 36 15.29 34.03 10.22
C SER A 36 14.97 34.62 11.59
N CYS A 37 13.70 34.91 11.86
CA CYS A 37 13.24 35.35 13.18
C CYS A 37 13.53 34.31 14.26
N LYS A 38 13.29 33.01 14.00
CA LYS A 38 13.62 31.93 14.93
C LYS A 38 15.11 31.86 15.20
N LEU A 39 15.95 31.92 14.16
CA LEU A 39 17.41 31.87 14.32
C LEU A 39 17.94 33.05 15.14
N LEU A 40 17.38 34.24 14.96
CA LEU A 40 17.71 35.41 15.77
C LEU A 40 17.27 35.24 17.22
N ALA A 41 16.03 34.79 17.45
CA ALA A 41 15.51 34.57 18.80
C ALA A 41 16.33 33.53 19.57
N ALA A 42 16.71 32.43 18.90
CA ALA A 42 17.51 31.35 19.49
C ALA A 42 18.95 31.78 19.87
N ARG A 43 19.45 32.91 19.37
CA ARG A 43 20.77 33.46 19.74
C ARG A 43 20.72 34.39 20.95
N VAL A 44 19.53 34.74 21.42
CA VAL A 44 19.33 35.65 22.55
C VAL A 44 18.93 34.82 23.78
N PRO A 45 19.64 34.96 24.93
CA PRO A 45 19.28 34.24 26.16
C PRO A 45 17.84 34.54 26.62
N HIS A 46 17.19 33.54 27.23
CA HIS A 46 15.82 33.63 27.79
C HIS A 46 14.69 33.92 26.78
N GLN A 47 14.87 33.55 25.51
CA GLN A 47 13.87 33.74 24.44
C GLN A 47 13.18 32.42 24.02
N GLU A 48 13.15 31.41 24.89
CA GLU A 48 12.55 30.10 24.61
C GLU A 48 11.06 30.20 24.27
N ASP A 49 10.29 31.04 24.98
CA ASP A 49 8.87 31.22 24.68
C ASP A 49 8.65 31.89 23.31
N THR A 50 9.48 32.87 22.95
CA THR A 50 9.46 33.50 21.62
C THR A 50 9.77 32.50 20.50
N VAL A 51 10.78 31.62 20.70
CA VAL A 51 11.10 30.54 19.77
C VAL A 51 9.91 29.59 19.60
N LYS A 52 9.25 29.23 20.70
CA LYS A 52 8.03 28.41 20.69
C LYS A 52 6.88 29.09 19.96
N GLN A 53 6.61 30.37 20.23
CA GLN A 53 5.54 31.13 19.58
C GLN A 53 5.78 31.22 18.06
N LEU A 54 7.03 31.40 17.63
CA LEU A 54 7.40 31.39 16.22
C LEU A 54 7.15 30.04 15.54
N GLU A 55 7.38 28.92 16.22
CA GLU A 55 7.06 27.59 15.68
C GLU A 55 5.54 27.36 15.57
N ILE A 56 4.77 27.74 16.60
CA ILE A 56 3.30 27.70 16.55
C ILE A 56 2.79 28.56 15.39
N PHE A 57 3.33 29.77 15.26
CA PHE A 57 2.98 30.70 14.19
C PHE A 57 3.31 30.13 12.80
N ARG A 58 4.50 29.51 12.65
CA ARG A 58 4.89 28.84 11.41
C ARG A 58 3.86 27.79 10.99
N LEU A 59 3.47 26.91 11.91
CA LEU A 59 2.49 25.87 11.67
C LEU A 59 1.12 26.46 11.31
N LYS A 60 0.70 27.54 11.99
CA LYS A 60 -0.55 28.26 11.69
C LYS A 60 -0.57 28.81 10.26
N ILE A 61 0.52 29.43 9.81
CA ILE A 61 0.64 29.94 8.43
C ILE A 61 0.62 28.81 7.41
N ILE A 62 1.35 27.72 7.66
CA ILE A 62 1.34 26.54 6.78
C ILE A 62 -0.08 26.00 6.62
N LEU A 63 -0.84 25.88 7.71
CA LEU A 63 -2.22 25.42 7.66
C LEU A 63 -3.11 26.35 6.82
N ARG A 64 -3.02 27.66 7.05
CA ARG A 64 -3.77 28.65 6.27
C ARG A 64 -3.47 28.49 4.78
N LEU A 65 -2.19 28.39 4.41
CA LEU A 65 -1.78 28.18 3.03
C LEU A 65 -2.35 26.87 2.45
N LEU A 66 -2.37 25.76 3.19
CA LEU A 66 -2.99 24.52 2.72
C LEU A 66 -4.48 24.68 2.43
N GLN A 67 -5.21 25.48 3.21
CA GLN A 67 -6.65 25.64 3.11
C GLN A 67 -7.09 26.59 1.98
N ILE A 68 -6.39 27.72 1.81
CA ILE A 68 -6.88 28.84 0.99
C ILE A 68 -6.24 28.95 -0.40
N SER A 69 -5.09 28.30 -0.61
CA SER A 69 -4.22 28.66 -1.73
C SER A 69 -4.48 27.86 -3.02
N SER A 70 -3.96 28.40 -4.13
CA SER A 70 -3.92 27.71 -5.44
C SER A 70 -3.06 26.44 -5.37
N PHE A 71 -3.08 25.62 -6.42
CA PHE A 71 -2.21 24.43 -6.52
C PHE A 71 -0.75 24.71 -6.15
N ASN A 72 -0.15 25.79 -6.67
CA ASN A 72 1.23 26.17 -6.35
C ASN A 72 1.42 26.50 -4.87
N GLY A 73 0.46 27.23 -4.26
CA GLY A 73 0.53 27.52 -2.83
C GLY A 73 0.39 26.27 -1.96
N LYS A 74 -0.49 25.34 -2.34
CA LYS A 74 -0.64 24.05 -1.65
C LYS A 74 0.62 23.20 -1.76
N MET A 75 1.22 23.16 -2.95
CA MET A 75 2.50 22.48 -3.18
C MET A 75 3.61 23.06 -2.29
N ASN A 76 3.69 24.38 -2.18
CA ASN A 76 4.67 25.04 -1.31
C ASN A 76 4.42 24.76 0.17
N ALA A 77 3.16 24.86 0.61
CA ALA A 77 2.80 24.53 1.99
C ALA A 77 3.13 23.07 2.33
N LEU A 78 2.88 22.13 1.41
CA LEU A 78 3.30 20.74 1.56
C LEU A 78 4.82 20.54 1.59
N ASN A 79 5.57 21.32 0.81
CA ASN A 79 7.02 21.33 0.90
C ASN A 79 7.47 21.82 2.28
N GLU A 80 6.83 22.86 2.82
CA GLU A 80 7.11 23.35 4.17
C GLU A 80 6.78 22.33 5.26
N VAL A 81 5.63 21.64 5.18
CA VAL A 81 5.30 20.52 6.09
C VAL A 81 6.42 19.48 6.07
N ASN A 82 6.88 19.08 4.88
CA ASN A 82 7.95 18.11 4.72
C ASN A 82 9.31 18.62 5.25
N LYS A 83 9.62 19.91 5.09
CA LYS A 83 10.82 20.52 5.70
C LYS A 83 10.74 20.50 7.23
N VAL A 84 9.56 20.77 7.80
CA VAL A 84 9.34 20.70 9.26
C VAL A 84 9.50 19.26 9.76
N ILE A 85 8.88 18.29 9.08
CA ILE A 85 9.02 16.85 9.36
C ILE A 85 10.50 16.43 9.35
N ALA A 86 11.24 16.81 8.31
CA ALA A 86 12.67 16.52 8.22
C ALA A 86 13.46 17.18 9.37
N GLY A 87 13.09 18.39 9.77
CA GLY A 87 13.70 19.09 10.90
C GLY A 87 13.53 18.36 12.22
N VAL A 88 12.33 17.83 12.50
CA VAL A 88 12.04 17.12 13.76
C VAL A 88 12.52 15.66 13.74
N ALA A 89 12.58 15.01 12.58
CA ALA A 89 12.86 13.58 12.47
C ALA A 89 14.35 13.21 12.35
N TYR A 90 15.24 14.14 11.97
CA TYR A 90 16.61 13.83 11.54
C TYR A 90 17.75 14.20 12.52
N TYR A 91 17.44 14.73 13.71
CA TYR A 91 18.46 15.12 14.70
C TYR A 91 18.37 14.34 16.02
N PRO A 92 18.83 13.07 16.06
CA PRO A 92 18.95 12.30 17.30
C PRO A 92 20.10 12.75 18.22
N HIS A 93 20.93 13.72 17.81
CA HIS A 93 22.09 14.22 18.56
C HIS A 93 21.95 15.67 19.07
N ARG A 94 20.77 16.29 18.92
CA ARG A 94 20.45 17.53 19.65
C ARG A 94 19.80 17.16 20.98
N HIS A 95 20.11 17.92 22.04
CA HIS A 95 19.43 17.77 23.32
C HIS A 95 17.91 17.94 23.09
N PRO A 96 17.10 16.88 23.24
CA PRO A 96 15.66 16.93 22.98
C PRO A 96 14.90 17.91 23.87
N GLU A 97 15.55 18.33 24.97
CA GLU A 97 14.98 19.21 25.99
C GLU A 97 14.96 20.70 25.58
N GLU A 98 15.72 21.11 24.57
CA GLU A 98 15.82 22.54 24.18
C GLU A 98 14.87 22.96 23.04
N GLU A 99 14.33 22.02 22.26
CA GLU A 99 13.45 22.35 21.13
C GLU A 99 11.96 22.07 21.43
N TRP A 100 11.13 23.10 21.29
CA TRP A 100 9.69 22.99 21.53
C TRP A 100 8.98 22.06 20.52
N LEU A 101 9.40 22.02 19.25
CA LEU A 101 8.72 21.20 18.24
C LEU A 101 9.34 19.81 18.16
N THR A 102 8.64 18.81 18.70
CA THR A 102 9.04 17.39 18.69
C THR A 102 8.28 16.60 17.61
N PRO A 103 8.74 15.38 17.25
CA PRO A 103 7.98 14.48 16.38
C PRO A 103 6.54 14.26 16.87
N ASP A 104 6.33 14.02 18.18
CA ASP A 104 5.00 13.84 18.76
C ASP A 104 4.10 15.08 18.59
N ARG A 105 4.65 16.28 18.82
CA ARG A 105 3.90 17.54 18.66
C ARG A 105 3.57 17.80 17.20
N MET A 106 4.47 17.46 16.28
CA MET A 106 4.23 17.57 14.84
C MET A 106 3.14 16.59 14.39
N ALA A 107 3.20 15.32 14.83
CA ALA A 107 2.18 14.32 14.53
C ALA A 107 0.81 14.73 15.11
N LYS A 108 0.78 15.23 16.34
CA LYS A 108 -0.43 15.79 16.96
C LYS A 108 -0.99 16.96 16.15
N TRP A 109 -0.15 17.91 15.75
CA TRP A 109 -0.58 19.05 14.94
C TRP A 109 -1.20 18.60 13.60
N ILE A 110 -0.60 17.61 12.91
CA ILE A 110 -1.13 17.06 11.67
C ILE A 110 -2.56 16.52 11.88
N LYS A 111 -2.79 15.78 12.97
CA LYS A 111 -4.11 15.21 13.30
C LYS A 111 -5.11 16.26 13.74
N ASP A 112 -4.76 17.10 14.71
CA ASP A 112 -5.68 18.09 15.31
C ASP A 112 -6.18 19.11 14.26
N ASN A 113 -5.44 19.31 13.17
CA ASN A 113 -5.79 20.23 12.09
C ASN A 113 -6.27 19.54 10.81
N ASN A 114 -6.55 18.23 10.85
CA ASN A 114 -7.03 17.43 9.70
C ASN A 114 -6.19 17.65 8.43
N VAL A 115 -4.87 17.76 8.57
CA VAL A 115 -3.98 18.09 7.44
C VAL A 115 -4.08 17.04 6.34
N LEU A 116 -4.20 15.76 6.69
CA LEU A 116 -4.39 14.69 5.70
C LEU A 116 -5.67 14.87 4.89
N GLU A 117 -6.80 15.17 5.54
CA GLU A 117 -8.09 15.41 4.86
C GLU A 117 -8.00 16.59 3.88
N ILE A 118 -7.35 17.68 4.29
CA ILE A 118 -7.15 18.86 3.45
C ILE A 118 -6.33 18.50 2.20
N VAL A 119 -5.28 17.70 2.37
CA VAL A 119 -4.34 17.31 1.30
C VAL A 119 -4.97 16.27 0.36
N LEU A 120 -5.80 15.37 0.86
CA LEU A 120 -6.45 14.33 0.06
C LEU A 120 -7.61 14.87 -0.80
N ARG A 121 -8.13 16.07 -0.50
CA ARG A 121 -9.32 16.62 -1.15
C ARG A 121 -9.12 16.94 -2.64
N ASP A 122 -7.92 17.35 -3.04
CA ASP A 122 -7.62 17.72 -4.43
C ASP A 122 -6.17 17.44 -4.81
N SER A 123 -5.81 17.77 -6.06
CA SER A 123 -4.42 17.72 -6.54
C SER A 123 -3.76 16.32 -6.64
N LEU A 124 -4.46 15.26 -6.24
CA LEU A 124 -3.98 13.86 -6.32
C LEU A 124 -3.73 13.34 -7.75
N HIS A 125 -4.21 14.05 -8.78
CA HIS A 125 -3.89 13.73 -10.17
C HIS A 125 -2.43 14.08 -10.54
N GLN A 126 -1.75 14.89 -9.71
CA GLN A 126 -0.36 15.31 -9.91
C GLN A 126 0.59 14.40 -9.11
N PRO A 127 1.45 13.59 -9.75
CA PRO A 127 2.35 12.67 -9.04
C PRO A 127 3.27 13.37 -8.03
N GLN A 128 3.80 14.54 -8.38
CA GLN A 128 4.68 15.31 -7.48
C GLN A 128 3.97 15.73 -6.18
N TYR A 129 2.66 15.98 -6.22
CA TYR A 129 1.87 16.30 -5.04
C TYR A 129 1.72 15.05 -4.15
N VAL A 130 1.44 13.91 -4.79
CA VAL A 130 1.31 12.61 -4.12
C VAL A 130 2.63 12.17 -3.48
N GLU A 131 3.78 12.45 -4.09
CA GLU A 131 5.10 12.24 -3.47
C GLU A 131 5.32 13.06 -2.18
N LYS A 132 4.73 14.27 -2.09
CA LYS A 132 4.79 15.06 -0.85
C LYS A 132 3.87 14.50 0.23
N LEU A 133 2.68 14.03 -0.15
CA LEU A 133 1.76 13.32 0.74
C LEU A 133 2.38 12.01 1.26
N GLU A 134 3.08 11.27 0.40
CA GLU A 134 3.79 10.04 0.78
C GLU A 134 4.72 10.25 1.98
N LYS A 135 5.51 11.33 1.96
CA LYS A 135 6.42 11.66 3.07
C LYS A 135 5.71 11.96 4.38
N ILE A 136 4.55 12.62 4.32
CA ILE A 136 3.70 12.89 5.50
C ILE A 136 3.15 11.58 6.05
N LEU A 137 2.64 10.69 5.18
CA LEU A 137 2.13 9.38 5.58
C LEU A 137 3.24 8.53 6.20
N ARG A 138 4.43 8.44 5.60
CA ARG A 138 5.58 7.72 6.18
C ARG A 138 5.95 8.23 7.56
N PHE A 139 5.91 9.54 7.77
CA PHE A 139 6.13 10.14 9.09
C PHE A 139 5.08 9.68 10.10
N LEU A 140 3.79 9.76 9.77
CA LEU A 140 2.72 9.33 10.66
C LEU A 140 2.77 7.83 10.98
N ILE A 141 3.18 7.00 10.02
CA ILE A 141 3.38 5.56 10.24
C ILE A 141 4.52 5.35 11.23
N LYS A 142 5.67 6.00 11.03
CA LYS A 142 6.85 5.90 11.90
C LYS A 142 6.55 6.33 13.34
N GLU A 143 5.81 7.42 13.51
CA GLU A 143 5.39 7.94 14.82
C GLU A 143 4.15 7.21 15.39
N LYS A 144 3.68 6.12 14.75
CA LYS A 144 2.50 5.35 15.16
C LYS A 144 1.24 6.20 15.35
N ALA A 145 1.14 7.28 14.58
CA ALA A 145 0.06 8.26 14.64
C ALA A 145 -0.99 8.08 13.53
N LEU A 146 -0.69 7.27 12.49
CA LEU A 146 -1.63 6.99 11.40
C LEU A 146 -2.77 6.08 11.87
N SER A 147 -3.98 6.61 11.91
CA SER A 147 -5.19 5.87 12.31
C SER A 147 -5.81 5.08 11.15
N LEU A 148 -6.74 4.17 11.46
CA LEU A 148 -7.51 3.46 10.44
C LEU A 148 -8.41 4.41 9.64
N GLY A 149 -8.98 5.44 10.30
CA GLY A 149 -9.77 6.47 9.62
C GLY A 149 -8.95 7.31 8.64
N ASP A 150 -7.65 7.51 8.92
CA ASP A 150 -6.75 8.15 7.95
C ASP A 150 -6.55 7.27 6.71
N LEU A 151 -6.44 5.95 6.88
CA LEU A 151 -6.38 5.00 5.77
C LEU A 151 -7.68 4.95 4.97
N ASP A 152 -8.83 5.02 5.64
CA ASP A 152 -10.13 5.17 4.98
C ASP A 152 -10.16 6.44 4.12
N ALA A 153 -9.67 7.56 4.64
CA ALA A 153 -9.61 8.81 3.89
C ALA A 153 -8.71 8.68 2.65
N VAL A 154 -7.54 8.05 2.77
CA VAL A 154 -6.63 7.79 1.63
C VAL A 154 -7.31 6.89 0.60
N TRP A 155 -7.96 5.82 1.04
CA TRP A 155 -8.64 4.88 0.14
C TRP A 155 -9.86 5.53 -0.53
N ALA A 156 -10.68 6.26 0.21
CA ALA A 156 -11.87 6.95 -0.31
C ALA A 156 -11.52 8.06 -1.31
N ALA A 157 -10.31 8.62 -1.26
CA ALA A 157 -9.90 9.72 -2.13
C ALA A 157 -9.90 9.37 -3.63
N GLN A 158 -9.82 8.07 -3.99
CA GLN A 158 -9.91 7.61 -5.38
C GLN A 158 -11.34 7.38 -5.87
N ALA A 159 -12.30 7.21 -4.96
CA ALA A 159 -13.66 6.78 -5.30
C ALA A 159 -14.36 7.82 -6.21
N GLY A 160 -14.87 7.35 -7.36
CA GLY A 160 -15.55 8.21 -8.34
C GLY A 160 -14.65 9.27 -9.02
N LYS A 161 -13.33 9.17 -8.89
CA LYS A 161 -12.37 10.11 -9.50
C LYS A 161 -11.80 9.60 -10.82
N HIS A 162 -11.06 10.48 -11.50
CA HIS A 162 -10.39 10.17 -12.76
C HIS A 162 -9.33 9.06 -12.59
N ASP A 163 -9.12 8.26 -13.63
CA ASP A 163 -8.20 7.11 -13.66
C ASP A 163 -6.77 7.42 -13.19
N ALA A 164 -6.30 8.65 -13.43
CA ALA A 164 -5.00 9.12 -12.96
C ALA A 164 -4.91 9.21 -11.43
N ILE A 165 -5.98 9.65 -10.76
CA ILE A 165 -6.05 9.72 -9.30
C ILE A 165 -6.05 8.31 -8.71
N VAL A 166 -6.88 7.42 -9.28
CA VAL A 166 -6.92 6.01 -8.87
C VAL A 166 -5.54 5.37 -8.95
N LYS A 167 -4.85 5.54 -10.08
CA LYS A 167 -3.49 5.04 -10.28
C LYS A 167 -2.52 5.59 -9.22
N ASN A 168 -2.52 6.89 -8.98
CA ASN A 168 -1.60 7.51 -8.03
C ASN A 168 -1.88 7.08 -6.59
N VAL A 169 -3.15 6.92 -6.18
CA VAL A 169 -3.52 6.40 -4.85
C VAL A 169 -3.07 4.94 -4.70
N HIS A 170 -3.27 4.11 -5.72
CA HIS A 170 -2.81 2.72 -5.71
C HIS A 170 -1.28 2.63 -5.60
N GLU A 171 -0.55 3.43 -6.38
CA GLU A 171 0.92 3.49 -6.31
C GLU A 171 1.41 4.00 -4.95
N LEU A 172 0.72 4.98 -4.36
CA LEU A 172 1.00 5.47 -3.01
C LEU A 172 0.86 4.36 -1.97
N LEU A 173 -0.27 3.64 -1.97
CA LEU A 173 -0.51 2.53 -1.04
C LEU A 173 0.52 1.41 -1.24
N ALA A 174 0.87 1.08 -2.49
CA ALA A 174 1.91 0.08 -2.79
C ALA A 174 3.26 0.45 -2.17
N LYS A 175 3.68 1.71 -2.30
CA LYS A 175 4.95 2.20 -1.74
C LYS A 175 4.98 2.22 -0.21
N LEU A 176 3.82 2.33 0.43
CA LEU A 176 3.68 2.42 1.89
C LEU A 176 3.37 1.07 2.55
N ALA A 177 3.01 0.05 1.76
CA ALA A 177 2.53 -1.23 2.29
C ALA A 177 3.49 -1.88 3.30
N TRP A 178 4.80 -1.78 3.05
CA TRP A 178 5.85 -2.30 3.93
C TRP A 178 5.97 -1.59 5.27
N ASP A 179 5.55 -0.32 5.33
CA ASP A 179 5.61 0.46 6.57
C ASP A 179 4.37 0.21 7.43
N PHE A 180 3.26 -0.28 6.84
CA PHE A 180 2.02 -0.49 7.58
C PHE A 180 2.14 -1.63 8.60
N SER A 181 1.53 -1.40 9.75
CA SER A 181 1.33 -2.46 10.75
C SER A 181 0.39 -3.56 10.22
N PRO A 182 0.43 -4.77 10.79
CA PRO A 182 -0.47 -5.86 10.40
C PRO A 182 -1.96 -5.46 10.42
N VAL A 183 -2.38 -4.70 11.44
CA VAL A 183 -3.76 -4.23 11.61
C VAL A 183 -4.17 -3.26 10.50
N GLN A 184 -3.27 -2.37 10.08
CA GLN A 184 -3.50 -1.43 8.99
C GLN A 184 -3.61 -2.14 7.63
N LEU A 185 -2.78 -3.16 7.39
CA LEU A 185 -2.87 -3.99 6.19
C LEU A 185 -4.17 -4.80 6.14
N ASP A 186 -4.54 -5.43 7.25
CA ASP A 186 -5.79 -6.21 7.32
C ASP A 186 -7.00 -5.31 7.06
N HIS A 187 -6.99 -4.09 7.59
CA HIS A 187 -8.01 -3.09 7.31
C HIS A 187 -8.08 -2.71 5.82
N LEU A 188 -6.94 -2.45 5.17
CA LEU A 188 -6.89 -2.16 3.73
C LEU A 188 -7.44 -3.33 2.89
N PHE A 189 -7.19 -4.58 3.29
CA PHE A 189 -7.76 -5.74 2.61
C PHE A 189 -9.28 -5.78 2.74
N VAL A 190 -9.84 -5.45 3.90
CA VAL A 190 -11.31 -5.30 4.05
C VAL A 190 -11.84 -4.21 3.11
N CYS A 191 -11.16 -3.07 3.00
CA CYS A 191 -11.53 -2.01 2.06
C CYS A 191 -11.50 -2.49 0.59
N PHE A 192 -10.50 -3.29 0.22
CA PHE A 192 -10.39 -3.89 -1.12
C PHE A 192 -11.54 -4.85 -1.39
N GLN A 193 -11.84 -5.75 -0.44
CA GLN A 193 -12.96 -6.69 -0.53
C GLN A 193 -14.29 -5.98 -0.70
N ALA A 194 -14.56 -4.95 0.10
CA ALA A 194 -15.78 -4.14 0.00
C ALA A 194 -15.93 -3.51 -1.39
N SER A 195 -14.82 -3.07 -1.99
CA SER A 195 -14.85 -2.45 -3.32
C SER A 195 -15.25 -3.43 -4.43
N TRP A 196 -15.03 -4.74 -4.29
CA TRP A 196 -15.33 -5.73 -5.34
C TRP A 196 -16.80 -5.79 -5.74
N THR A 197 -17.71 -5.55 -4.80
CA THR A 197 -19.16 -5.56 -5.05
C THR A 197 -19.64 -4.34 -5.85
N SER A 198 -18.89 -3.23 -5.78
CA SER A 198 -19.26 -1.93 -6.38
C SER A 198 -18.38 -1.53 -7.56
N ALA A 199 -17.22 -2.16 -7.73
CA ALA A 199 -16.21 -1.80 -8.71
C ALA A 199 -16.59 -2.30 -10.11
N ASN A 200 -16.34 -1.47 -11.12
CA ASN A 200 -16.43 -1.92 -12.51
C ASN A 200 -15.24 -2.83 -12.88
N ARG A 201 -15.39 -3.59 -13.98
CA ARG A 201 -14.35 -4.53 -14.47
C ARG A 201 -12.93 -3.95 -14.49
N LYS A 202 -12.77 -2.73 -15.01
CA LYS A 202 -11.47 -2.05 -15.12
C LYS A 202 -10.89 -1.67 -13.75
N GLN A 203 -11.73 -1.26 -12.81
CA GLN A 203 -11.33 -0.96 -11.44
C GLN A 203 -10.90 -2.23 -10.71
N THR A 204 -11.64 -3.33 -10.88
CA THR A 204 -11.29 -4.62 -10.29
C THR A 204 -9.96 -5.13 -10.84
N GLU A 205 -9.73 -5.07 -12.15
CA GLU A 205 -8.45 -5.45 -12.77
C GLU A 205 -7.26 -4.67 -12.17
N LYS A 206 -7.39 -3.35 -12.00
CA LYS A 206 -6.35 -2.50 -11.39
C LYS A 206 -6.13 -2.80 -9.91
N LEU A 207 -7.18 -3.18 -9.19
CA LEU A 207 -7.10 -3.55 -7.79
C LEU A 207 -6.40 -4.90 -7.60
N LEU A 208 -6.73 -5.89 -8.43
CA LEU A 208 -6.05 -7.18 -8.42
C LEU A 208 -4.56 -7.02 -8.74
N GLU A 209 -4.22 -6.14 -9.68
CA GLU A 209 -2.83 -5.81 -10.00
C GLU A 209 -2.11 -5.17 -8.80
N LEU A 210 -2.74 -4.23 -8.10
CA LEU A 210 -2.20 -3.62 -6.89
C LEU A 210 -1.91 -4.69 -5.84
N ILE A 211 -2.92 -5.49 -5.49
CA ILE A 211 -2.82 -6.56 -4.48
C ILE A 211 -1.71 -7.55 -4.84
N ARG A 212 -1.59 -7.92 -6.12
CA ARG A 212 -0.53 -8.82 -6.57
C ARG A 212 0.85 -8.20 -6.37
N ARG A 213 1.04 -6.93 -6.72
CA ARG A 213 2.31 -6.22 -6.52
C ARG A 213 2.71 -6.14 -5.04
N LEU A 214 1.74 -6.01 -4.13
CA LEU A 214 2.01 -6.03 -2.69
C LEU A 214 2.66 -7.36 -2.24
N ALA A 215 2.23 -8.47 -2.82
CA ALA A 215 2.80 -9.79 -2.56
C ALA A 215 4.12 -10.03 -3.30
N GLU A 216 4.29 -9.51 -4.52
CA GLU A 216 5.53 -9.66 -5.29
C GLU A 216 6.70 -8.90 -4.64
N ASP A 217 6.45 -7.72 -4.07
CA ASP A 217 7.49 -6.93 -3.40
C ASP A 217 7.90 -7.51 -2.02
N ASP A 218 7.33 -8.65 -1.61
CA ASP A 218 7.54 -9.31 -0.33
C ASP A 218 8.79 -10.19 -0.25
N LYS A 219 9.69 -9.80 0.67
CA LYS A 219 10.92 -10.55 0.95
C LYS A 219 10.75 -11.60 2.04
N ASP A 220 9.83 -11.39 2.99
CA ASP A 220 9.67 -12.24 4.17
C ASP A 220 8.55 -13.28 3.99
N GLY A 221 7.69 -13.11 2.99
CA GLY A 221 6.64 -14.06 2.58
C GLY A 221 5.33 -13.95 3.36
N VAL A 222 5.25 -13.06 4.35
CA VAL A 222 4.05 -12.83 5.18
C VAL A 222 2.94 -12.14 4.39
N MET A 223 3.28 -11.14 3.59
CA MET A 223 2.34 -10.44 2.72
C MET A 223 1.87 -11.35 1.60
N ALA A 224 2.78 -12.16 1.04
CA ALA A 224 2.44 -13.17 0.05
C ALA A 224 1.40 -14.16 0.58
N ASP A 225 1.56 -14.68 1.80
CA ASP A 225 0.59 -15.60 2.41
C ASP A 225 -0.80 -14.97 2.59
N LYS A 226 -0.87 -13.74 3.11
CA LYS A 226 -2.15 -13.03 3.26
C LYS A 226 -2.83 -12.76 1.93
N VAL A 227 -2.07 -12.36 0.90
CA VAL A 227 -2.61 -12.08 -0.43
C VAL A 227 -3.07 -13.36 -1.14
N LEU A 228 -2.35 -14.48 -0.98
CA LEU A 228 -2.77 -15.78 -1.51
C LEU A 228 -4.13 -16.18 -0.91
N ASN A 229 -4.28 -16.05 0.41
CA ASN A 229 -5.56 -16.27 1.09
C ASN A 229 -6.67 -15.32 0.61
N LEU A 230 -6.33 -14.04 0.36
CA LEU A 230 -7.27 -13.05 -0.17
C LEU A 230 -7.78 -13.41 -1.57
N PHE A 231 -6.88 -13.80 -2.49
CA PHE A 231 -7.27 -14.24 -3.83
C PHE A 231 -8.02 -15.56 -3.82
N TRP A 232 -7.68 -16.47 -2.90
CA TRP A 232 -8.43 -17.70 -2.71
C TRP A 232 -9.87 -17.42 -2.26
N SER A 233 -10.05 -16.60 -1.22
CA SER A 233 -11.37 -16.18 -0.74
C SER A 233 -12.16 -15.45 -1.82
N LEU A 234 -11.52 -14.61 -2.63
CA LEU A 234 -12.14 -13.92 -3.76
C LEU A 234 -12.66 -14.92 -4.81
N ALA A 235 -11.86 -15.93 -5.15
CA ALA A 235 -12.22 -16.93 -6.14
C ALA A 235 -13.39 -17.84 -5.70
N HIS A 236 -13.65 -17.89 -4.38
CA HIS A 236 -14.77 -18.64 -3.79
C HIS A 236 -15.98 -17.76 -3.49
N SER A 237 -15.94 -16.46 -3.80
CA SER A 237 -17.08 -15.58 -3.61
C SER A 237 -18.12 -15.78 -4.72
N ASP A 238 -19.34 -16.14 -4.34
CA ASP A 238 -20.47 -16.33 -5.27
C ASP A 238 -20.89 -15.01 -5.96
N ASP A 239 -20.50 -13.86 -5.39
CA ASP A 239 -20.86 -12.52 -5.88
C ASP A 239 -19.92 -12.00 -6.99
N VAL A 240 -18.93 -12.79 -7.39
CA VAL A 240 -17.85 -12.36 -8.28
C VAL A 240 -18.02 -12.95 -9.68
N MET A 241 -17.83 -12.12 -10.72
CA MET A 241 -17.89 -12.57 -12.12
C MET A 241 -16.76 -13.59 -12.41
N THR A 242 -17.05 -14.57 -13.28
CA THR A 242 -16.10 -15.62 -13.69
C THR A 242 -14.74 -15.07 -14.14
N ASP A 243 -14.73 -13.97 -14.89
CA ASP A 243 -13.48 -13.33 -15.36
C ASP A 243 -12.58 -12.86 -14.21
N ILE A 244 -13.17 -12.33 -13.13
CA ILE A 244 -12.45 -11.84 -11.95
C ILE A 244 -11.91 -13.02 -11.14
N MET A 245 -12.71 -14.10 -11.00
CA MET A 245 -12.25 -15.35 -10.41
C MET A 245 -11.04 -15.92 -11.17
N GLU A 246 -11.09 -15.99 -12.50
CA GLU A 246 -9.98 -16.48 -13.30
C GLU A 246 -8.74 -15.59 -13.16
N GLN A 247 -8.90 -14.27 -13.10
CA GLN A 247 -7.79 -13.34 -12.88
C GLN A 247 -7.19 -13.43 -11.47
N ALA A 248 -8.01 -13.69 -10.45
CA ALA A 248 -7.56 -13.93 -9.08
C ALA A 248 -6.71 -15.21 -9.02
N LEU A 249 -7.18 -16.32 -9.62
CA LEU A 249 -6.44 -17.58 -9.69
C LEU A 249 -5.15 -17.47 -10.50
N ALA A 250 -5.18 -16.73 -11.63
CA ALA A 250 -3.96 -16.44 -12.40
C ALA A 250 -2.95 -15.61 -11.59
N SER A 251 -3.42 -14.64 -10.80
CA SER A 251 -2.56 -13.83 -9.93
C SER A 251 -2.01 -14.65 -8.76
N HIS A 252 -2.81 -15.57 -8.22
CA HIS A 252 -2.39 -16.54 -7.22
C HIS A 252 -1.25 -17.42 -7.72
N LEU A 253 -1.34 -17.93 -8.97
CA LEU A 253 -0.25 -18.70 -9.60
C LEU A 253 1.02 -17.87 -9.75
N LYS A 254 0.90 -16.61 -10.20
CA LYS A 254 2.05 -15.71 -10.35
C LYS A 254 2.76 -15.46 -9.03
N ILE A 255 2.04 -15.26 -7.93
CA ILE A 255 2.66 -15.08 -6.61
C ILE A 255 3.42 -16.35 -6.19
N LEU A 256 2.83 -17.53 -6.38
CA LEU A 256 3.50 -18.81 -6.09
C LEU A 256 4.75 -19.05 -6.97
N ASP A 257 4.78 -18.51 -8.18
CA ASP A 257 5.92 -18.58 -9.09
C ASP A 257 7.01 -17.56 -8.70
N TYR A 258 6.61 -16.33 -8.36
CA TYR A 258 7.50 -15.21 -8.08
C TYR A 258 8.13 -15.24 -6.69
N SER A 259 7.50 -15.89 -5.71
CA SER A 259 7.92 -15.88 -4.29
C SER A 259 9.43 -16.13 -4.14
N CYS A 260 10.19 -15.06 -3.92
CA CYS A 260 11.65 -15.03 -3.83
C CYS A 260 12.13 -15.48 -2.43
N SER A 261 11.40 -16.40 -1.79
CA SER A 261 11.68 -16.85 -0.43
C SER A 261 12.20 -18.28 -0.41
N GLN A 262 12.97 -18.61 0.63
CA GLN A 262 13.36 -19.99 0.96
C GLN A 262 12.15 -20.92 1.18
N GLU A 263 10.94 -20.37 1.30
CA GLU A 263 9.70 -21.06 1.64
C GLU A 263 8.79 -21.32 0.42
N ARG A 264 9.20 -20.92 -0.80
CA ARG A 264 8.41 -21.05 -2.05
C ARG A 264 7.83 -22.46 -2.24
N ASP A 265 8.67 -23.48 -2.11
CA ASP A 265 8.25 -24.86 -2.38
C ASP A 265 7.31 -25.39 -1.28
N LYS A 266 7.41 -24.87 -0.05
CA LYS A 266 6.46 -25.18 1.03
C LYS A 266 5.11 -24.51 0.79
N GLN A 267 5.08 -23.23 0.38
CA GLN A 267 3.83 -22.57 0.01
C GLN A 267 3.14 -23.25 -1.17
N LYS A 268 3.89 -23.64 -2.22
CA LYS A 268 3.34 -24.45 -3.34
C LYS A 268 2.71 -25.75 -2.82
N THR A 269 3.35 -26.42 -1.87
CA THR A 269 2.86 -27.68 -1.29
C THR A 269 1.59 -27.46 -0.44
N ILE A 270 1.55 -26.41 0.38
CA ILE A 270 0.37 -26.06 1.18
C ILE A 270 -0.83 -25.78 0.26
N TRP A 271 -0.66 -24.93 -0.75
CA TRP A 271 -1.75 -24.58 -1.67
C TRP A 271 -2.20 -25.75 -2.55
N LEU A 272 -1.28 -26.63 -2.93
CA LEU A 272 -1.60 -27.88 -3.60
C LEU A 272 -2.49 -28.77 -2.71
N GLN A 273 -2.16 -28.89 -1.42
CA GLN A 273 -2.99 -29.63 -0.47
C GLN A 273 -4.36 -28.99 -0.29
N THR A 274 -4.43 -27.66 -0.13
CA THR A 274 -5.71 -26.92 -0.03
C THR A 274 -6.59 -27.16 -1.26
N CYS A 275 -6.02 -27.11 -2.47
CA CYS A 275 -6.78 -27.38 -3.69
C CYS A 275 -7.31 -28.82 -3.75
N ILE A 276 -6.57 -29.80 -3.22
CA ILE A 276 -7.02 -31.21 -3.16
C ILE A 276 -8.15 -31.39 -2.16
N GLU A 277 -8.07 -30.72 -1.00
CA GLU A 277 -9.13 -30.74 0.00
C GLU A 277 -10.41 -30.09 -0.54
N GLU A 278 -10.28 -28.99 -1.26
CA GLU A 278 -11.41 -28.34 -1.94
C GLU A 278 -11.99 -29.25 -3.04
N PHE A 279 -11.13 -29.89 -3.83
CA PHE A 279 -11.54 -30.85 -4.85
C PHE A 279 -12.31 -32.05 -4.26
N LYS A 280 -12.01 -32.46 -3.03
CA LYS A 280 -12.74 -33.52 -2.32
C LYS A 280 -14.10 -33.07 -1.80
N SER A 281 -14.18 -31.83 -1.33
CA SER A 281 -15.28 -31.37 -0.49
C SER A 281 -16.32 -30.56 -1.26
N ASN A 282 -15.94 -29.94 -2.38
CA ASN A 282 -16.81 -29.02 -3.11
C ASN A 282 -17.10 -29.49 -4.54
N PRO A 283 -18.30 -30.06 -4.80
CA PRO A 283 -18.67 -30.56 -6.12
C PRO A 283 -18.80 -29.46 -7.18
N LYS A 284 -18.99 -28.19 -6.79
CA LYS A 284 -19.06 -27.05 -7.72
C LYS A 284 -17.67 -26.57 -8.16
N TRP A 285 -16.64 -26.83 -7.36
CA TRP A 285 -15.28 -26.34 -7.60
C TRP A 285 -14.35 -27.37 -8.26
N VAL A 286 -14.92 -28.47 -8.77
CA VAL A 286 -14.18 -29.57 -9.42
C VAL A 286 -13.29 -29.08 -10.58
N VAL A 287 -13.83 -28.21 -11.46
CA VAL A 287 -13.10 -27.72 -12.64
C VAL A 287 -12.03 -26.67 -12.27
N PRO A 288 -12.33 -25.62 -11.49
CA PRO A 288 -11.31 -24.67 -11.04
C PRO A 288 -10.19 -25.31 -10.21
N ALA A 289 -10.52 -26.22 -9.27
CA ALA A 289 -9.51 -26.90 -8.46
C ALA A 289 -8.54 -27.71 -9.31
N LEU A 290 -9.08 -28.49 -10.25
CA LEU A 290 -8.26 -29.35 -11.11
C LEU A 290 -7.32 -28.52 -11.98
N ARG A 291 -7.82 -27.38 -12.50
CA ARG A 291 -7.00 -26.42 -13.23
C ARG A 291 -5.88 -25.86 -12.35
N GLN A 292 -6.21 -25.40 -11.15
CA GLN A 292 -5.24 -24.84 -10.21
C GLN A 292 -4.18 -25.88 -9.77
N ILE A 293 -4.57 -27.12 -9.47
CA ILE A 293 -3.66 -28.23 -9.15
C ILE A 293 -2.68 -28.48 -10.31
N LYS A 294 -3.20 -28.59 -11.54
CA LYS A 294 -2.38 -28.76 -12.74
C LYS A 294 -1.39 -27.61 -12.88
N ASP A 295 -1.86 -26.37 -12.75
CA ASP A 295 -1.05 -25.20 -13.01
C ASP A 295 0.02 -25.00 -11.92
N ILE A 296 -0.28 -25.27 -10.64
CA ILE A 296 0.72 -25.30 -9.55
C ILE A 296 1.77 -26.40 -9.81
N CYS A 297 1.37 -27.60 -10.23
CA CYS A 297 2.32 -28.66 -10.60
C CYS A 297 3.26 -28.23 -11.74
N CYS A 298 2.77 -27.43 -12.69
CA CYS A 298 3.58 -26.88 -13.77
C CYS A 298 4.63 -25.86 -13.30
N LEU A 299 4.49 -25.27 -12.10
CA LEU A 299 5.49 -24.37 -11.50
C LEU A 299 6.71 -25.11 -10.93
N TYR A 300 6.71 -26.44 -10.90
CA TYR A 300 7.89 -27.25 -10.57
C TYR A 300 8.70 -27.53 -11.84
N GLU A 301 10.02 -27.56 -11.69
CA GLU A 301 10.93 -27.86 -12.80
C GLU A 301 10.58 -29.21 -13.42
N PRO A 302 10.49 -29.30 -14.76
CA PRO A 302 10.36 -30.58 -15.43
C PRO A 302 11.63 -31.38 -15.13
N GLY A 303 11.45 -32.60 -14.62
CA GLY A 303 12.56 -33.49 -14.35
C GLY A 303 13.50 -33.54 -15.54
N GLN A 304 14.78 -33.24 -15.30
CA GLN A 304 15.79 -33.30 -16.33
C GLN A 304 15.68 -34.66 -17.03
N ASN A 305 15.30 -34.64 -18.31
CA ASN A 305 15.60 -35.76 -19.19
C ASN A 305 17.12 -35.95 -19.12
N LEU A 306 17.57 -37.16 -18.75
CA LEU A 306 18.98 -37.51 -18.54
C LEU A 306 19.90 -37.34 -19.78
N ASN A 307 19.47 -36.65 -20.85
CA ASN A 307 20.15 -36.65 -22.15
C ASN A 307 20.61 -35.28 -22.67
N SER A 308 20.67 -34.23 -21.87
CA SER A 308 21.24 -32.94 -22.31
C SER A 308 22.53 -32.60 -21.55
N HIS A 309 23.67 -32.79 -22.22
CA HIS A 309 24.96 -32.23 -21.84
C HIS A 309 24.87 -30.70 -21.73
N ALA A 310 24.71 -30.17 -20.52
CA ALA A 310 24.91 -28.76 -20.20
C ALA A 310 25.99 -28.61 -19.12
N PRO A 311 26.79 -27.54 -19.11
CA PRO A 311 27.97 -27.42 -18.26
C PRO A 311 27.58 -27.26 -16.78
N LEU A 312 28.43 -27.79 -15.91
CA LEU A 312 28.32 -27.77 -14.46
C LEU A 312 28.55 -26.37 -13.87
N SER A 313 27.53 -25.52 -13.84
CA SER A 313 27.63 -24.24 -13.12
C SER A 313 26.28 -23.71 -12.62
N SER A 314 25.49 -24.55 -11.96
CA SER A 314 24.39 -24.11 -11.07
C SER A 314 23.87 -25.26 -10.18
N ARG A 315 24.78 -25.93 -9.46
CA ARG A 315 24.37 -26.83 -8.35
C ARG A 315 24.12 -25.99 -7.09
N SER A 316 22.90 -25.51 -6.89
CA SER A 316 22.40 -25.10 -5.57
C SER A 316 20.88 -25.14 -5.55
N HIS A 317 20.35 -25.82 -4.53
CA HIS A 317 18.94 -26.05 -4.16
C HIS A 317 18.27 -27.28 -4.79
N SER A 318 18.02 -28.26 -3.93
CA SER A 318 17.20 -29.45 -4.15
C SER A 318 15.75 -29.06 -4.44
N SER A 319 15.46 -28.63 -5.67
CA SER A 319 14.10 -28.39 -6.14
C SER A 319 13.39 -29.73 -6.29
N ASN A 320 12.22 -29.90 -5.66
CA ASN A 320 11.38 -31.06 -5.92
C ASN A 320 11.01 -31.09 -7.41
N ASN A 321 11.34 -32.18 -8.09
CA ASN A 321 11.01 -32.38 -9.50
C ASN A 321 9.47 -32.51 -9.65
N ARG A 322 8.89 -31.94 -10.72
CA ARG A 322 7.47 -32.10 -11.06
C ARG A 322 6.99 -33.56 -10.95
N GLN A 323 7.80 -34.51 -11.44
CA GLN A 323 7.44 -35.92 -11.41
C GLN A 323 7.33 -36.45 -9.97
N SER A 324 8.24 -36.05 -9.07
CA SER A 324 8.19 -36.51 -7.68
C SER A 324 7.00 -35.93 -6.93
N ILE A 325 6.61 -34.69 -7.22
CA ILE A 325 5.38 -34.10 -6.66
C ILE A 325 4.14 -34.85 -7.16
N ILE A 326 4.05 -35.13 -8.47
CA ILE A 326 2.94 -35.92 -9.03
C ILE A 326 2.88 -37.31 -8.39
N ASP A 327 4.02 -37.97 -8.20
CA ASP A 327 4.06 -39.30 -7.58
C ASP A 327 3.62 -39.25 -6.11
N ILE A 328 4.01 -38.21 -5.36
CA ILE A 328 3.54 -37.95 -3.99
C ILE A 328 2.02 -37.76 -3.98
N LEU A 329 1.47 -36.99 -4.92
CA LEU A 329 0.04 -36.76 -5.03
C LEU A 329 -0.74 -38.04 -5.32
N ILE A 330 -0.25 -38.84 -6.26
CA ILE A 330 -0.86 -40.13 -6.63
C ILE A 330 -0.85 -41.07 -5.43
N LYS A 331 0.28 -41.17 -4.71
CA LYS A 331 0.42 -42.06 -3.55
C LYS A 331 -0.39 -41.60 -2.34
N ASN A 332 -0.29 -40.33 -1.96
CA ASN A 332 -0.87 -39.84 -0.71
C ASN A 332 -2.36 -39.53 -0.81
N HIS A 333 -2.85 -39.18 -2.00
CA HIS A 333 -4.24 -38.75 -2.18
C HIS A 333 -5.05 -39.65 -3.12
N SER A 334 -4.46 -40.74 -3.62
CA SER A 334 -5.08 -41.59 -4.65
C SER A 334 -5.63 -40.74 -5.80
N LEU A 335 -4.84 -39.74 -6.23
CA LEU A 335 -5.30 -38.63 -7.06
C LEU A 335 -6.07 -39.07 -8.30
N ILE A 336 -5.66 -40.17 -8.94
CA ILE A 336 -6.33 -40.74 -10.12
C ILE A 336 -7.77 -41.15 -9.80
N MET A 337 -7.98 -41.93 -8.74
CA MET A 337 -9.33 -42.36 -8.32
C MET A 337 -10.19 -41.17 -7.91
N LEU A 338 -9.59 -40.21 -7.21
CA LEU A 338 -10.27 -39.00 -6.78
C LEU A 338 -10.72 -38.15 -7.99
N ILE A 339 -9.85 -37.98 -8.98
CA ILE A 339 -10.16 -37.25 -10.23
C ILE A 339 -11.30 -37.95 -10.97
N THR A 340 -11.20 -39.26 -11.17
CA THR A 340 -12.22 -40.03 -11.90
C THR A 340 -13.57 -39.94 -11.21
N ASN A 341 -13.64 -40.14 -9.89
CA ASN A 341 -14.89 -40.12 -9.15
C ASN A 341 -15.55 -38.74 -9.14
N ASN A 342 -14.78 -37.67 -8.89
CA ASN A 342 -15.32 -36.31 -8.85
C ASN A 342 -15.74 -35.82 -10.24
N LEU A 343 -14.97 -36.12 -11.30
CA LEU A 343 -15.37 -35.78 -12.66
C LEU A 343 -16.62 -36.56 -13.10
N CYS A 344 -16.73 -37.84 -12.75
CA CYS A 344 -17.95 -38.61 -13.02
C CYS A 344 -19.16 -38.02 -12.30
N SER A 345 -19.04 -37.68 -11.01
CA SER A 345 -20.10 -37.06 -10.22
C SER A 345 -20.52 -35.70 -10.81
N TYR A 346 -19.54 -34.83 -11.11
CA TYR A 346 -19.77 -33.53 -11.73
C TYR A 346 -20.45 -33.65 -13.09
N MET A 347 -19.97 -34.54 -13.96
CA MET A 347 -20.58 -34.76 -15.29
C MET A 347 -22.01 -35.29 -15.19
N ASN A 348 -22.32 -36.09 -14.18
CA ASN A 348 -23.67 -36.56 -13.94
C ASN A 348 -24.59 -35.43 -13.45
N GLN A 349 -24.12 -34.54 -12.58
CA GLN A 349 -24.87 -33.34 -12.15
C GLN A 349 -25.13 -32.38 -13.32
N VAL A 350 -24.11 -32.05 -14.11
CA VAL A 350 -24.25 -31.19 -15.30
C VAL A 350 -25.23 -31.78 -16.33
N ARG A 351 -25.30 -33.11 -16.43
CA ARG A 351 -26.29 -33.78 -17.30
C ARG A 351 -27.70 -33.71 -16.73
N ALA A 352 -27.85 -33.77 -15.40
CA ALA A 352 -29.14 -33.67 -14.73
C ALA A 352 -29.70 -32.23 -14.77
N ASP A 353 -28.86 -31.20 -14.64
CA ASP A 353 -29.27 -29.78 -14.68
C ASP A 353 -29.65 -29.28 -16.09
N LYS A 354 -29.37 -30.06 -17.14
CA LYS A 354 -29.71 -29.76 -18.54
C LYS A 354 -31.07 -30.33 -18.98
N ILE A 355 -31.77 -31.02 -18.08
CA ILE A 355 -33.13 -31.55 -18.24
C ILE A 355 -34.06 -30.68 -17.40
#